data_AF-A0A536S8I1-F1
#
_entry.id   AF-A0A536S8I1-F1
#
_cell.length_a   1.000
_cell.length_b   1.000
_cell.length_c   1.000
_cell.angle_alpha   90.00
_cell.angle_beta   90.00
_cell.angle_gamma   90.00
#
_symmetry.space_group_name_H-M   'P 1'
#
loop_
_entity.id
_entity.type
_entity.pdbx_description
1 polymer ?
#
loop_
_entity_poly.entity_id
_entity_poly.type
_entity_poly.pdbx_seq_one_letter_code
_entity_poly.pdbx_strand_id
1 'polypeptide(L)'
;AQRTDLSELTASFVIKNGVAHNDDLSAKAPLLRLSGAGDVNIGANVIDYLAKVSVVASSTGQGGKDLADLNGKTLPVKIDGALDAPKFHPDFNALVRNVVKEQAGKAEEKLEERGRDFL
;
A
#
# COMPACT_ATOMS: atom_id res chain seq x y z
N ALA A 1 -14.86 -12.88 -14.40
CA ALA A 1 -13.57 -12.25 -14.03
C ALA A 1 -13.88 -10.97 -13.26
N GLN A 2 -13.30 -10.79 -12.08
CA GLN A 2 -13.43 -9.54 -11.31
C GLN A 2 -12.38 -8.56 -11.85
N ARG A 3 -12.79 -7.31 -12.13
CA ARG A 3 -11.93 -6.27 -12.69
C ARG A 3 -11.95 -5.06 -11.77
N THR A 4 -10.77 -4.50 -11.53
CA THR A 4 -10.64 -3.21 -10.84
C THR A 4 -10.51 -2.11 -11.89
N ASP A 5 -11.38 -1.12 -11.82
CA ASP A 5 -11.27 0.07 -12.68
C ASP A 5 -10.16 0.98 -12.15
N LEU A 6 -9.04 0.98 -12.87
CA LEU A 6 -7.90 1.86 -12.60
C LEU A 6 -8.02 3.12 -13.47
N SER A 7 -7.92 4.28 -12.85
CA SER A 7 -7.80 5.56 -13.55
C SER A 7 -6.36 5.83 -14.00
N GLU A 8 -5.37 5.22 -13.34
CA GLU A 8 -3.95 5.40 -13.64
C GLU A 8 -3.16 4.16 -13.19
N LEU A 9 -2.15 3.79 -13.98
CA LEU A 9 -1.17 2.74 -13.66
C LEU A 9 0.17 3.11 -14.30
N THR A 10 1.21 3.25 -13.49
CA THR A 10 2.57 3.59 -13.92
C THR A 10 3.59 2.69 -13.23
N ALA A 11 4.63 2.29 -13.94
CA ALA A 11 5.77 1.55 -13.40
C ALA A 11 6.94 1.62 -14.40
N SER A 12 8.15 1.79 -13.89
CA SER A 12 9.41 1.75 -14.64
C SER A 12 10.19 0.49 -14.25
N PHE A 13 10.71 -0.23 -15.24
CA PHE A 13 11.47 -1.45 -14.98
C PHE A 13 12.90 -1.33 -15.48
N VAL A 14 13.85 -1.71 -14.63
CA VAL A 14 15.23 -1.98 -15.04
C VAL A 14 15.36 -3.48 -15.24
N ILE A 15 15.55 -3.91 -16.48
CA ILE A 15 15.61 -5.34 -16.83
C ILE A 15 17.06 -5.75 -17.08
N LYS A 16 17.57 -6.70 -16.29
CA LYS A 16 18.92 -7.27 -16.43
C LYS A 16 18.87 -8.77 -16.19
N ASN A 17 19.48 -9.55 -17.08
CA ASN A 17 19.61 -11.01 -16.93
C ASN A 17 18.29 -11.75 -16.62
N GLY A 18 17.18 -11.31 -17.24
CA GLY A 18 15.86 -11.90 -17.01
C GLY A 18 15.16 -11.48 -15.72
N VAL A 19 15.74 -10.57 -14.93
CA VAL A 19 15.12 -9.96 -13.75
C VAL A 19 14.69 -8.54 -14.08
N ALA A 20 13.41 -8.24 -13.89
CA ALA A 20 12.82 -6.92 -13.99
C ALA A 20 12.68 -6.33 -12.58
N HIS A 21 13.48 -5.32 -12.28
CA HIS A 21 13.43 -4.59 -11.01
C HIS A 21 12.55 -3.36 -11.15
N ASN A 22 11.70 -3.08 -10.15
CA ASN A 22 10.83 -1.91 -10.12
C ASN A 22 10.78 -1.30 -8.73
N ASP A 23 10.83 0.03 -8.66
CA ASP A 23 10.79 0.80 -7.40
C ASP A 23 9.62 1.80 -7.33
N ASP A 24 8.90 1.98 -8.43
CA ASP A 24 7.98 3.11 -8.64
C ASP A 24 6.59 2.69 -9.14
N LEU A 25 6.18 1.43 -8.93
CA LEU A 25 4.81 1.04 -9.24
C LEU A 25 3.83 1.95 -8.50
N SER A 26 2.89 2.50 -9.23
CA SER A 26 1.80 3.33 -8.73
C SER A 26 0.54 3.05 -9.51
N ALA A 27 -0.57 2.82 -8.82
CA ALA A 27 -1.88 2.68 -9.44
C ALA A 27 -2.95 3.43 -8.64
N LYS A 28 -3.94 3.96 -9.35
CA LYS A 28 -5.08 4.70 -8.77
C LYS A 28 -6.39 4.09 -9.25
N ALA A 29 -7.28 3.82 -8.31
CA ALA A 29 -8.67 3.45 -8.53
C ALA A 29 -9.59 4.42 -7.76
N PRO A 30 -10.90 4.48 -8.03
CA PRO A 30 -11.82 5.42 -7.36
C PRO A 30 -11.68 5.45 -5.83
N LEU A 31 -11.53 4.28 -5.19
CA LEU A 31 -11.43 4.14 -3.73
C LEU A 31 -10.06 3.67 -3.24
N LEU A 32 -9.14 3.36 -4.14
CA LEU A 32 -7.89 2.70 -3.80
C LEU A 32 -6.69 3.43 -4.38
N ARG A 33 -5.60 3.37 -3.64
CA ARG A 33 -4.26 3.68 -4.14
C ARG A 33 -3.40 2.46 -3.90
N LEU A 34 -2.52 2.20 -4.85
CA LEU A 34 -1.55 1.13 -4.79
C LEU A 34 -0.18 1.71 -5.11
N SER A 35 0.83 1.32 -4.35
CA SER A 35 2.23 1.50 -4.72
C SER A 35 2.98 0.20 -4.52
N GLY A 36 4.15 0.05 -5.12
CA GLY A 36 4.96 -1.13 -4.89
C GLY A 36 6.38 -1.03 -5.40
N ALA A 37 7.19 -1.97 -4.93
CA ALA A 37 8.56 -2.16 -5.35
C ALA A 37 8.96 -3.63 -5.19
N GLY A 38 9.90 -4.10 -6.00
CA GLY A 38 10.46 -5.44 -5.93
C GLY A 38 10.93 -5.97 -7.28
N ASP A 39 11.05 -7.29 -7.36
CA ASP A 39 11.69 -8.00 -8.45
C ASP A 39 10.78 -9.05 -9.07
N VAL A 40 10.83 -9.12 -10.40
CA VAL A 40 10.18 -10.15 -11.20
C VAL A 40 11.26 -10.87 -12.02
N ASN A 41 11.59 -12.09 -11.61
CA ASN A 41 12.50 -12.95 -12.35
C ASN A 41 11.73 -13.77 -13.37
N ILE A 42 11.69 -13.27 -14.60
CA ILE A 42 10.99 -13.85 -15.74
C ILE A 42 11.63 -15.19 -16.13
N GLY A 43 12.97 -15.27 -16.08
CA GLY A 43 13.72 -16.47 -16.44
C GLY A 43 13.53 -17.63 -15.44
N ALA A 44 13.42 -17.31 -14.16
CA ALA A 44 13.23 -18.30 -13.09
C ALA A 44 11.76 -18.55 -12.72
N ASN A 45 10.80 -17.83 -13.33
CA ASN A 45 9.39 -17.84 -12.94
C ASN A 45 9.20 -17.51 -11.45
N VAL A 46 9.80 -16.42 -10.96
CA VAL A 46 9.70 -16.02 -9.54
C VAL A 46 9.34 -14.54 -9.42
N ILE A 47 8.48 -14.22 -8.45
CA ILE A 47 8.21 -12.86 -7.97
C ILE A 47 8.67 -12.73 -6.52
N ASP A 48 9.24 -11.58 -6.17
CA ASP A 48 9.32 -11.09 -4.79
C ASP A 48 9.03 -9.59 -4.81
N TYR A 49 7.88 -9.21 -4.28
CA TYR A 49 7.33 -7.89 -4.47
C TYR A 49 6.59 -7.42 -3.22
N LEU A 50 6.72 -6.14 -2.90
CA LEU A 50 5.98 -5.52 -1.80
C LEU A 50 5.00 -4.51 -2.36
N ALA A 51 3.72 -4.85 -2.33
CA ALA A 51 2.64 -3.94 -2.63
C ALA A 51 2.17 -3.23 -1.35
N LYS A 52 1.81 -1.96 -1.47
CA LYS A 52 1.20 -1.14 -0.42
C LYS A 52 -0.13 -0.64 -0.95
N VAL A 53 -1.21 -1.08 -0.33
CA VAL A 53 -2.58 -0.72 -0.73
C VAL A 53 -3.18 0.16 0.34
N SER A 54 -3.76 1.29 -0.05
CA SER A 54 -4.44 2.20 0.88
C SER A 54 -5.82 2.58 0.37
N VAL A 55 -6.78 2.66 1.28
CA VAL A 55 -8.13 3.15 0.98
C VAL A 55 -8.13 4.67 1.08
N VAL A 56 -8.58 5.34 0.02
CA VAL A 56 -8.79 6.79 0.08
C VAL A 56 -10.23 7.08 0.47
N ALA A 57 -10.43 8.14 1.26
CA ALA A 57 -11.74 8.60 1.65
C ALA A 57 -12.59 8.90 0.41
N SER A 58 -13.61 8.09 0.14
CA SER A 58 -14.74 8.58 -0.64
C SER A 58 -15.70 9.32 0.28
N SER A 59 -16.36 10.34 -0.27
CA SER A 59 -17.59 10.90 0.31
C SER A 59 -18.43 9.78 0.94
N THR A 60 -18.82 10.00 2.20
CA THR A 60 -19.73 9.15 2.98
C THR A 60 -20.88 8.65 2.10
N GLY A 61 -20.82 7.41 1.60
CA GLY A 61 -21.87 6.87 0.72
C GLY A 61 -21.53 5.65 -0.13
N GLN A 62 -20.26 5.39 -0.48
CA GLN A 62 -19.94 4.33 -1.45
C GLN A 62 -19.27 3.05 -0.90
N GLY A 63 -18.83 3.01 0.37
CA GLY A 63 -17.90 1.97 0.84
C GLY A 63 -18.37 1.06 1.98
N GLY A 64 -19.57 1.26 2.54
CA GLY A 64 -19.97 0.57 3.77
C GLY A 64 -19.09 0.95 4.97
N LYS A 65 -19.42 0.41 6.15
CA LYS A 65 -18.76 0.75 7.42
C LYS A 65 -17.31 0.24 7.49
N ASP A 66 -17.04 -0.90 6.84
CA ASP A 66 -15.75 -1.61 6.93
C ASP A 66 -14.61 -0.90 6.18
N LEU A 67 -14.90 -0.21 5.07
CA LEU A 67 -13.88 0.57 4.35
C LEU A 67 -13.60 1.93 5.00
N ALA A 68 -14.55 2.45 5.79
CA ALA A 68 -14.35 3.69 6.53
C ALA A 68 -13.28 3.55 7.61
N ASP A 69 -13.19 2.36 8.24
CA ASP A 69 -12.17 2.06 9.25
C ASP A 69 -10.77 1.87 8.65
N LEU A 70 -10.65 1.64 7.33
CA LEU A 70 -9.39 1.53 6.60
C LEU A 70 -8.97 2.83 5.90
N ASN A 71 -9.79 3.87 6.01
CA ASN A 71 -9.58 5.14 5.35
C ASN A 71 -8.26 5.79 5.81
N GLY A 72 -7.39 6.09 4.85
CA GLY A 72 -6.06 6.63 5.10
C GLY A 72 -5.04 5.61 5.64
N LYS A 73 -5.44 4.35 5.85
CA LYS A 73 -4.54 3.30 6.32
C LYS A 73 -3.92 2.54 5.14
N THR A 74 -2.66 2.16 5.30
CA THR A 74 -1.90 1.42 4.29
C THR A 74 -1.66 -0.02 4.76
N LEU A 75 -2.20 -0.98 4.01
CA LEU A 75 -1.96 -2.41 4.16
C LEU A 75 -0.79 -2.85 3.25
N PRO A 76 0.36 -3.21 3.83
CA PRO A 76 1.42 -3.87 3.07
C PRO A 76 1.05 -5.33 2.77
N VAL A 77 1.36 -5.78 1.55
CA VAL A 77 1.14 -7.14 1.06
C VAL A 77 2.43 -7.61 0.41
N LYS A 78 3.10 -8.59 1.00
CA LYS A 78 4.22 -9.28 0.35
C LYS A 78 3.65 -10.26 -0.67
N ILE A 79 4.24 -10.27 -1.85
CA ILE A 79 3.87 -11.13 -2.97
C ILE A 79 5.12 -11.92 -3.34
N ASP A 80 5.08 -13.23 -3.19
CA ASP A 80 6.23 -14.08 -3.52
C ASP A 80 5.80 -15.42 -4.13
N GLY A 81 6.77 -16.17 -4.66
CA GLY A 81 6.53 -17.47 -5.28
C GLY A 81 6.57 -17.41 -6.79
N ALA A 82 5.81 -18.29 -7.45
CA ALA A 82 5.86 -18.41 -8.90
C ALA A 82 5.10 -17.25 -9.57
N LEU A 83 5.54 -16.75 -10.74
CA LEU A 83 4.84 -15.65 -11.43
C LEU A 83 3.45 -16.05 -11.91
N ASP A 84 3.28 -17.32 -12.28
CA ASP A 84 2.01 -17.91 -12.70
C ASP A 84 1.13 -18.38 -11.52
N ALA A 85 1.70 -18.46 -10.32
CA ALA A 85 0.99 -18.82 -9.09
C ALA A 85 1.52 -18.05 -7.87
N PRO A 86 1.37 -16.70 -7.84
CA PRO A 86 1.91 -15.88 -6.77
C PRO A 86 1.15 -16.12 -5.46
N LYS A 87 1.87 -16.04 -4.34
CA LYS A 87 1.33 -16.09 -2.99
C LYS A 87 1.25 -14.68 -2.43
N PHE A 88 0.14 -14.38 -1.76
CA PHE A 88 -0.12 -13.07 -1.19
C PHE A 88 -0.11 -13.17 0.34
N HIS A 89 0.67 -12.32 0.97
CA HIS A 89 0.88 -12.27 2.40
C HIS A 89 0.57 -10.86 2.91
N PRO A 90 -0.71 -10.55 3.19
CA PRO A 90 -1.08 -9.29 3.83
C PRO A 90 -0.53 -9.22 5.26
N ASP A 91 0.18 -8.14 5.60
CA ASP A 91 0.72 -7.93 6.94
C ASP A 91 -0.19 -6.98 7.75
N PHE A 92 -1.23 -7.59 8.34
CA PHE A 92 -2.15 -6.90 9.24
C PHE A 92 -1.46 -6.44 10.55
N ASN A 93 -0.38 -7.09 10.97
CA ASN A 93 0.38 -6.66 12.15
C ASN A 93 1.12 -5.35 11.87
N ALA A 94 1.70 -5.19 10.68
CA ALA A 94 2.25 -3.91 10.24
C ALA A 94 1.17 -2.83 10.13
N LEU A 95 -0.02 -3.16 9.62
CA LEU A 95 -1.16 -2.23 9.59
C LEU A 95 -1.47 -1.70 11.01
N VAL A 96 -1.68 -2.59 11.99
CA VAL A 96 -1.98 -2.21 13.38
C VAL A 96 -0.85 -1.37 13.97
N ARG A 97 0.41 -1.78 13.81
CA ARG A 97 1.58 -1.03 14.30
C ARG A 97 1.67 0.37 13.70
N ASN A 98 1.40 0.51 12.40
CA ASN A 98 1.42 1.82 11.73
C ASN A 98 0.32 2.74 12.28
N VAL A 99 -0.88 2.20 12.52
CA VAL A 99 -1.97 2.96 13.14
C VAL A 99 -1.60 3.43 14.54
N VAL A 100 -1.03 2.56 15.38
CA VAL A 100 -0.61 2.93 16.74
C VAL A 100 0.46 4.02 16.72
N LYS A 101 1.47 3.88 15.85
CA LYS A 101 2.53 4.89 15.69
C LYS A 101 1.99 6.24 15.23
N GLU A 102 1.07 6.25 14.27
CA GLU A 102 0.43 7.47 13.78
C GLU A 102 -0.35 8.19 14.89
N GLN A 103 -1.07 7.44 15.72
CA GLN A 103 -1.83 8.00 16.84
C GLN A 103 -0.91 8.54 17.95
N ALA A 104 0.19 7.87 18.23
CA ALA A 104 1.20 8.33 19.20
C ALA A 104 1.83 9.66 18.74
N GLY A 105 2.26 9.75 17.48
CA GLY A 105 2.83 10.99 16.93
C GLY A 105 1.85 12.16 16.96
N LYS A 106 0.57 11.93 16.62
CA LYS A 106 -0.49 12.97 16.72
C LYS A 106 -0.72 13.44 18.16
N ALA A 107 -0.54 12.56 19.15
CA ALA A 107 -0.68 12.93 20.55
C ALA A 107 0.51 13.80 21.00
N GLU A 108 1.73 13.44 20.60
CA GLU A 108 2.95 14.22 20.88
C GLU A 108 2.87 15.62 20.26
N GLU A 109 2.48 15.73 18.99
CA GLU A 109 2.34 17.01 18.28
C GLU A 109 1.33 17.95 18.97
N LYS A 110 0.18 17.41 19.41
CA LYS A 110 -0.82 18.18 20.16
C LYS A 110 -0.32 18.67 21.52
N LEU A 111 0.56 17.91 22.18
CA LEU A 111 1.15 18.32 23.46
C LEU A 111 2.17 19.44 23.22
N GLU A 112 2.96 19.37 22.16
CA GLU A 112 3.89 20.44 21.77
C GLU A 112 3.16 21.72 21.34
N GLU A 113 2.11 21.63 20.52
CA GLU A 113 1.29 22.78 20.13
C GLU A 113 0.69 23.48 21.35
N ARG A 114 0.08 22.71 22.25
CA ARG A 114 -0.45 23.27 23.50
C ARG A 114 0.65 23.93 24.33
N GLY A 115 1.82 23.32 24.44
CA GLY A 115 2.96 23.89 25.16
C GLY A 115 3.46 25.21 24.56
N ARG A 116 3.42 25.36 23.23
CA ARG A 116 3.76 26.60 22.51
C ARG A 116 2.73 27.70 22.71
N ASP A 117 1.43 27.36 22.76
CA ASP A 117 0.36 28.33 23.01
C ASP A 117 0.37 28.94 24.42
N PHE A 118 1.09 28.32 25.37
CA PHE A 118 1.23 28.82 26.75
C PHE A 118 2.45 29.72 26.97
N LEU A 119 3.31 29.93 25.97
CA LEU A 119 4.51 30.80 26.01
C LEU A 119 4.27 32.11 25.26
#